data_AF-A0A968V2G9-F1
#
_entry.id   AF-A0A968V2G9-F1
#
_cell.length_a   1.000
_cell.length_b   1.000
_cell.length_c   1.000
_cell.angle_alpha   90.00
_cell.angle_beta   90.00
_cell.angle_gamma   90.00
#
_symmetry.space_group_name_H-M   'P 1'
#
loop_
_entity.id
_entity.type
_entity.pdbx_description
1 polymer ?
#
loop_
_entity_poly.entity_id
_entity_poly.type
_entity_poly.pdbx_seq_one_letter_code
_entity_poly.pdbx_strand_id
1 'polypeptide(L)'
;MELKEVLRFADEKVFSTTGKHLDDLQEAILKEAVQGRKYAAKVAKDRGCSEGYVRVAAAELWKILSEVLGEEVSKVNVRAILERAKFYNFSPTIDSENVTVNNHVNFCQEKTRSPASPAKSEQTPD
;
A
#
# COMPACT_ATOMS: atom_id res chain seq x y z
N MET A 1 9.56 -1.39 -9.58
CA MET A 1 10.06 -2.75 -9.28
C MET A 1 9.91 -3.64 -10.50
N GLU A 2 10.68 -4.73 -10.60
CA GLU A 2 10.42 -5.73 -11.65
C GLU A 2 9.08 -6.42 -11.41
N LEU A 3 8.35 -6.75 -12.49
CA LEU A 3 7.01 -7.35 -12.41
C LEU A 3 6.96 -8.60 -11.52
N LYS A 4 7.92 -9.52 -11.71
CA LYS A 4 8.00 -10.77 -10.94
C LYS A 4 8.15 -10.50 -9.44
N GLU A 5 8.89 -9.45 -9.11
CA GLU A 5 9.18 -9.06 -7.74
C GLU A 5 7.94 -8.48 -7.04
N VAL A 6 7.14 -7.70 -7.77
CA VAL A 6 5.86 -7.17 -7.28
C VAL A 6 4.85 -8.30 -7.04
N LEU A 7 4.78 -9.26 -7.97
CA LEU A 7 3.88 -10.41 -7.84
C LEU A 7 4.26 -11.29 -6.65
N ARG A 8 5.55 -11.61 -6.49
CA ARG A 8 6.03 -12.39 -5.35
C ARG A 8 5.75 -11.69 -4.02
N PHE A 9 5.99 -10.39 -3.93
CA PHE A 9 5.70 -9.62 -2.73
C PHE A 9 4.21 -9.63 -2.36
N ALA A 10 3.33 -9.45 -3.35
CA ALA A 10 1.88 -9.50 -3.12
C ALA A 10 1.44 -10.88 -2.60
N ASP A 11 1.92 -11.95 -3.25
CA ASP A 11 1.61 -13.33 -2.86
C ASP A 11 2.12 -13.67 -1.45
N GLU A 12 3.38 -13.31 -1.12
CA GLU A 12 3.96 -13.48 0.22
C GLU A 12 3.13 -12.75 1.28
N LYS A 13 2.68 -11.52 1.00
CA LYS A 13 1.84 -10.75 1.93
C LYS A 13 0.49 -11.42 2.15
N VAL A 14 -0.18 -11.86 1.08
CA VAL A 14 -1.46 -12.58 1.18
C VAL A 14 -1.29 -13.89 1.96
N PHE A 15 -0.24 -14.66 1.67
CA PHE A 15 0.05 -15.90 2.39
C PHE A 15 0.31 -15.66 3.87
N SER A 16 1.11 -14.65 4.22
CA SER A 16 1.45 -14.36 5.61
C SER A 16 0.24 -14.00 6.48
N THR A 17 -0.79 -13.39 5.89
CA THR A 17 -2.00 -12.96 6.60
C THR A 17 -3.12 -14.01 6.54
N THR A 18 -3.29 -14.67 5.39
CA THR A 18 -4.46 -15.55 5.14
C THR A 18 -4.13 -17.04 5.24
N GLY A 19 -2.84 -17.40 5.23
CA GLY A 19 -2.35 -18.77 5.13
C GLY A 19 -2.55 -19.41 3.76
N LYS A 20 -3.00 -18.65 2.76
CA LYS A 20 -3.25 -19.12 1.38
C LYS A 20 -2.52 -18.23 0.38
N HIS A 21 -1.97 -18.86 -0.65
CA HIS A 21 -1.40 -18.15 -1.78
C HIS A 21 -2.50 -17.64 -2.71
N LEU A 22 -2.16 -16.65 -3.54
CA LEU A 22 -3.01 -16.25 -4.65
C LEU A 22 -3.20 -17.43 -5.60
N ASP A 23 -4.43 -17.64 -6.04
CA ASP A 23 -4.67 -18.63 -7.09
C ASP A 23 -4.17 -18.11 -8.44
N ASP A 24 -4.01 -19.02 -9.40
CA ASP A 24 -3.46 -18.65 -10.70
C ASP A 24 -4.30 -17.57 -11.41
N LEU A 25 -5.62 -17.51 -11.18
CA LEU A 25 -6.52 -16.53 -11.80
C LEU A 25 -6.28 -15.14 -11.20
N GLN A 26 -6.19 -15.06 -9.88
CA GLN A 26 -5.83 -13.86 -9.14
C GLN A 26 -4.44 -13.37 -9.53
N GLU A 27 -3.44 -14.26 -9.66
CA GLU A 27 -2.10 -13.89 -10.13
C GLU A 27 -2.14 -13.32 -11.56
N ALA A 28 -2.88 -13.97 -12.46
CA ALA A 28 -3.03 -13.50 -13.84
C ALA A 28 -3.69 -12.11 -13.93
N ILE A 29 -4.70 -11.86 -13.10
CA ILE A 29 -5.34 -10.54 -12.98
C ILE A 29 -4.34 -9.51 -12.46
N LEU A 30 -3.64 -9.84 -11.37
CA LEU A 30 -2.68 -8.95 -10.73
C LEU A 30 -1.54 -8.57 -11.68
N LYS A 31 -1.02 -9.55 -12.41
CA LYS A 31 0.03 -9.36 -13.42
C LYS A 31 -0.35 -8.30 -14.45
N GLU A 32 -1.55 -8.37 -15.00
CA GLU A 32 -2.02 -7.40 -16.00
C GLU A 32 -2.31 -6.03 -15.37
N ALA A 33 -2.88 -5.99 -14.16
CA ALA A 33 -3.20 -4.76 -13.44
C ALA A 33 -1.93 -3.98 -13.04
N VAL A 34 -0.91 -4.66 -12.53
CA VAL A 34 0.41 -4.07 -12.19
C VAL A 34 1.09 -3.46 -13.43
N GLN A 35 0.78 -3.96 -14.62
CA GLN A 35 1.29 -3.41 -15.88
C GLN A 35 0.37 -2.33 -16.49
N GLY A 36 -0.70 -1.93 -15.77
CA GLY A 36 -1.66 -0.92 -16.24
C GLY A 36 -2.56 -1.39 -17.39
N ARG A 37 -2.64 -2.70 -17.66
CA ARG A 37 -3.40 -3.25 -18.78
C ARG A 37 -4.82 -3.66 -18.39
N LYS A 38 -5.70 -3.76 -19.39
CA LYS A 38 -7.03 -4.36 -19.21
C LYS A 38 -6.86 -5.88 -19.08
N TYR A 39 -7.33 -6.44 -17.96
CA TYR A 39 -7.18 -7.88 -17.67
C TYR A 39 -8.39 -8.71 -18.10
N ALA A 40 -9.62 -8.17 -18.05
CA ALA A 40 -10.85 -8.96 -18.17
C ALA A 40 -10.91 -9.83 -19.44
N ALA A 41 -10.84 -9.22 -20.63
CA ALA A 41 -10.92 -9.95 -21.90
C ALA A 41 -9.74 -10.91 -22.11
N LYS A 42 -8.52 -10.49 -21.76
CA LYS A 42 -7.30 -11.28 -21.97
C LYS A 42 -7.30 -12.52 -21.07
N VAL A 43 -7.48 -12.33 -19.77
CA VAL A 43 -7.46 -13.42 -18.78
C VAL A 43 -8.62 -14.38 -19.02
N ALA A 44 -9.80 -13.86 -19.41
CA ALA A 44 -10.96 -14.68 -19.79
C ALA A 44 -10.63 -15.61 -20.97
N LYS A 45 -10.03 -15.05 -22.03
CA LYS A 45 -9.60 -15.82 -23.20
C LYS A 45 -8.54 -16.87 -22.86
N ASP A 46 -7.51 -16.47 -22.12
CA ASP A 46 -6.36 -17.33 -21.80
C ASP A 46 -6.78 -18.52 -20.90
N ARG A 47 -7.82 -18.35 -20.07
CA ARG A 47 -8.31 -19.37 -19.14
C ARG A 47 -9.59 -20.08 -19.59
N GLY A 48 -10.18 -19.69 -20.71
CA GLY A 48 -11.44 -20.25 -21.20
C GLY A 48 -12.64 -19.95 -20.28
N CYS A 49 -12.67 -18.79 -19.64
CA CYS A 49 -13.77 -18.38 -18.74
C CYS A 49 -14.43 -17.07 -19.20
N SER A 50 -15.48 -16.63 -18.50
CA SER A 50 -16.20 -15.39 -18.84
C SER A 50 -15.52 -14.15 -18.26
N GLU A 51 -15.62 -13.01 -18.94
CA GLU A 51 -15.15 -11.73 -18.37
C GLU A 51 -15.83 -11.40 -17.03
N GLY A 52 -17.09 -11.78 -16.87
CA GLY A 52 -17.83 -11.61 -15.62
C GLY A 52 -17.17 -12.35 -14.47
N TYR A 53 -16.79 -13.61 -14.69
CA TYR A 53 -16.07 -14.41 -13.69
C TYR A 53 -14.71 -13.79 -13.32
N VAL A 54 -13.97 -13.31 -14.31
CA VAL A 54 -12.70 -12.59 -14.07
C VAL A 54 -12.91 -11.32 -13.24
N ARG A 55 -14.02 -10.58 -13.46
CA ARG A 55 -14.33 -9.37 -12.67
C ARG A 55 -14.70 -9.71 -11.23
N VAL A 56 -15.40 -10.81 -11.00
CA VAL A 56 -15.72 -11.31 -9.65
C VAL A 56 -14.43 -11.67 -8.92
N ALA A 57 -13.56 -12.48 -9.55
CA ALA A 57 -12.26 -12.84 -8.97
C ALA A 57 -11.38 -11.61 -8.71
N ALA A 58 -11.42 -10.60 -9.59
CA ALA A 58 -10.71 -9.35 -9.38
C ALA A 58 -11.24 -8.56 -8.18
N ALA A 59 -12.56 -8.50 -7.99
CA ALA A 59 -13.15 -7.81 -6.84
C ALA A 59 -12.74 -8.48 -5.52
N GLU A 60 -12.70 -9.80 -5.47
CA GLU A 60 -12.20 -10.56 -4.33
C GLU A 60 -10.71 -10.28 -4.08
N LEU A 61 -9.88 -10.29 -5.14
CA LEU A 61 -8.46 -9.95 -5.05
C LEU A 61 -8.23 -8.55 -4.45
N TRP A 62 -8.98 -7.54 -4.91
CA TRP A 62 -8.84 -6.18 -4.37
C TRP A 62 -9.22 -6.10 -2.90
N LYS A 63 -10.26 -6.84 -2.49
CA LYS A 63 -10.65 -6.93 -1.08
C LYS A 63 -9.55 -7.54 -0.24
N ILE A 64 -9.01 -8.70 -0.65
CA ILE A 64 -7.93 -9.38 0.06
C ILE A 64 -6.70 -8.47 0.19
N LEU A 65 -6.27 -7.85 -0.91
CA LEU A 65 -5.11 -6.95 -0.89
C LEU A 65 -5.37 -5.72 -0.01
N SER A 66 -6.60 -5.21 0.03
CA SER A 66 -6.94 -4.07 0.89
C SER A 66 -6.83 -4.43 2.36
N GLU A 67 -7.36 -5.60 2.74
CA GLU A 67 -7.29 -6.11 4.11
C GLU A 67 -5.85 -6.38 4.53
N VAL A 68 -5.04 -6.97 3.66
CA VAL A 68 -3.65 -7.34 3.94
C VAL A 68 -2.73 -6.13 4.02
N LEU A 69 -2.96 -5.09 3.19
CA LEU A 69 -2.11 -3.91 3.13
C LEU A 69 -2.62 -2.76 4.01
N GLY A 70 -3.83 -2.86 4.55
CA GLY A 70 -4.44 -1.82 5.39
C GLY A 70 -4.82 -0.55 4.62
N GLU A 71 -4.92 -0.64 3.29
CA GLU A 71 -5.21 0.49 2.40
C GLU A 71 -6.22 0.08 1.32
N GLU A 72 -7.05 0.99 0.83
CA GLU A 72 -8.00 0.67 -0.23
C GLU A 72 -7.28 0.38 -1.57
N VAL A 73 -7.28 -0.89 -1.98
CA VAL A 73 -6.71 -1.36 -3.22
C VAL A 73 -7.78 -1.46 -4.31
N SER A 74 -7.41 -1.04 -5.50
CA SER A 74 -8.21 -1.11 -6.72
C SER A 74 -7.30 -1.37 -7.92
N LYS A 75 -7.92 -1.71 -9.05
CA LYS A 75 -7.20 -1.92 -10.33
C LYS A 75 -6.23 -0.77 -10.67
N VAL A 76 -6.59 0.48 -10.37
CA VAL A 76 -5.82 1.66 -10.82
C VAL A 76 -4.66 2.01 -9.89
N ASN A 77 -4.75 1.66 -8.61
CA ASN A 77 -3.76 2.04 -7.60
C ASN A 77 -2.89 0.86 -7.12
N VAL A 78 -3.23 -0.39 -7.45
CA VAL A 78 -2.54 -1.59 -6.94
C VAL A 78 -1.04 -1.57 -7.18
N ARG A 79 -0.59 -1.10 -8.35
CA ARG A 79 0.84 -0.99 -8.65
C ARG A 79 1.54 -0.05 -7.65
N ALA A 80 0.98 1.15 -7.48
CA ALA A 80 1.55 2.18 -6.61
C ALA A 80 1.56 1.72 -5.15
N ILE A 81 0.46 1.10 -4.69
CA ILE A 81 0.34 0.59 -3.33
C ILE A 81 1.36 -0.52 -3.07
N LEU A 82 1.50 -1.50 -3.97
CA LEU A 82 2.45 -2.61 -3.79
C LEU A 82 3.91 -2.14 -3.81
N GLU A 83 4.27 -1.26 -4.75
CA GLU A 83 5.61 -0.69 -4.81
C GLU A 83 5.91 0.08 -3.51
N ARG A 84 4.97 0.94 -3.08
CA ARG A 84 5.07 1.72 -1.84
C ARG A 84 5.19 0.85 -0.60
N ALA A 85 4.29 -0.13 -0.44
CA ALA A 85 4.26 -1.01 0.71
C ALA A 85 5.61 -1.69 0.88
N LYS A 86 6.22 -2.18 -0.20
CA LYS A 86 7.53 -2.82 -0.11
C LYS A 86 8.67 -1.87 0.30
N PHE A 87 8.64 -0.60 -0.12
CA PHE A 87 9.64 0.38 0.34
C PHE A 87 9.51 0.69 1.84
N TYR A 88 8.28 0.79 2.37
CA TYR A 88 8.06 1.06 3.79
C TYR A 88 8.14 -0.17 4.69
N ASN A 89 7.97 -1.37 4.14
CA ASN A 89 8.25 -2.63 4.85
C ASN A 89 9.75 -2.85 5.06
N PHE A 90 10.62 -2.05 4.44
CA PHE A 90 12.03 -1.93 4.80
C PHE A 90 12.21 -1.02 6.04
N SER A 91 11.42 -1.28 7.09
CA SER A 91 11.81 -0.84 8.42
C SER A 91 12.81 -1.89 8.92
N PRO A 92 14.06 -1.52 9.25
CA PRO A 92 14.88 -2.44 10.05
C PRO A 92 14.10 -2.60 11.35
N THR A 93 13.51 -3.78 11.55
CA THR A 93 13.09 -4.20 12.88
C THR A 93 14.35 -4.09 13.73
N ILE A 94 14.41 -3.05 14.56
CA ILE A 94 15.35 -2.98 15.67
C ILE A 94 14.89 -4.11 16.59
N ASP A 95 15.45 -5.30 16.37
CA ASP A 95 15.61 -6.24 17.45
C ASP A 95 16.41 -5.50 18.51
N SER A 96 15.85 -5.50 19.72
CA SER A 96 16.42 -4.88 20.90
C SER A 96 17.83 -5.44 21.16
N GLU A 97 18.86 -4.73 20.69
CA GLU A 97 20.16 -4.59 21.33
C GLU A 97 20.94 -3.43 20.66
N ASN A 98 20.78 -2.24 21.23
CA ASN A 98 21.67 -1.08 21.22
C ASN A 98 22.57 -0.85 19.99
N VAL A 99 22.03 -0.25 18.92
CA VAL A 99 22.87 0.46 17.93
C VAL A 99 22.30 1.86 17.71
N THR A 100 23.06 2.87 18.16
CA THR A 100 22.78 4.28 17.92
C THR A 100 22.93 4.58 16.43
N VAL A 101 21.84 4.62 15.69
CA VAL A 101 21.84 5.14 14.31
C VAL A 101 21.39 6.59 14.34
N ASN A 102 22.38 7.49 14.24
CA ASN A 102 22.18 8.93 14.18
C ASN A 102 21.65 9.31 12.77
N ASN A 103 20.37 9.05 12.50
CA ASN A 103 19.75 9.40 11.22
C ASN A 103 18.95 10.70 11.37
N HIS A 104 19.58 11.83 11.05
CA HIS A 104 18.91 13.13 10.93
C HIS A 104 17.95 13.10 9.73
N VAL A 105 16.72 12.64 9.96
CA VAL A 105 15.59 12.88 9.05
C VAL A 105 15.00 14.22 9.46
N ASN A 106 15.22 15.23 8.64
CA ASN A 106 14.68 16.57 8.86
C ASN A 106 13.17 16.53 8.60
N PHE A 107 12.39 16.32 9.66
CA PHE A 107 10.93 16.33 9.61
C PHE A 107 10.45 17.78 9.67
N CYS A 108 9.85 18.27 8.59
CA CYS A 108 9.22 19.58 8.54
C CYS A 108 8.12 19.67 9.62
N GLN A 109 8.39 20.42 10.69
CA GLN A 109 7.39 20.71 11.71
C GLN A 109 6.33 21.64 11.15
N GLU A 110 5.15 21.08 10.89
CA GLU A 110 3.93 21.86 10.75
C GLU A 110 3.61 22.50 12.12
N LYS A 111 3.71 23.82 12.16
CA LYS A 111 3.55 24.62 13.37
C LYS A 111 2.07 24.72 13.71
N THR A 112 1.53 23.75 14.45
CA THR A 112 0.23 23.88 15.11
C THR A 112 0.28 25.02 16.12
N ARG A 113 -0.29 26.17 15.75
CA ARG A 113 -0.64 27.21 16.72
C ARG A 113 -1.85 26.72 17.51
N SER A 114 -1.72 26.73 18.83
CA SER A 114 -2.85 26.59 19.74
C SER A 114 -2.67 27.55 20.92
N PRO A 115 -3.77 27.92 21.60
CA PRO A 115 -4.07 29.31 21.96
C PRO A 115 -3.92 29.59 23.47
N ALA A 116 -3.73 30.86 23.85
CA ALA A 116 -4.21 31.45 25.11
C ALA A 116 -3.93 32.97 25.18
N SER A 117 -5.00 33.76 25.33
CA SER A 117 -5.01 35.09 25.99
C SER A 117 -5.07 34.89 27.54
N PRO A 118 -5.00 35.89 28.46
CA PRO A 118 -5.21 37.35 28.28
C PRO A 118 -4.33 38.34 29.10
N ALA A 119 -4.44 39.62 28.70
CA ALA A 119 -4.44 40.89 29.48
C ALA A 119 -3.40 41.19 30.59
N LYS A 120 -2.66 42.32 30.47
CA LYS A 120 -2.90 43.59 31.23
C LYS A 120 -1.81 44.66 30.96
N SER A 121 -2.28 45.89 30.62
CA SER A 121 -1.89 47.24 31.10
C SER A 121 -0.39 47.68 31.02
N GLU A 122 0.02 48.92 30.70
CA GLU A 122 -0.45 50.25 31.12
C GLU A 122 0.02 51.39 30.17
N GLN A 123 -0.81 52.44 30.14
CA GLN A 123 -0.61 53.90 30.00
C GLN A 123 0.71 54.50 29.45
N THR A 124 0.54 55.48 28.56
CA THR A 124 1.53 56.46 28.09
C THR A 124 1.17 57.86 28.60
N PRO A 125 2.15 58.63 29.08
CA PRO A 125 2.12 60.09 28.96
C PRO A 125 3.43 60.67 28.39
N ASP A 126 3.33 61.46 27.32
CA ASP A 126 3.70 62.90 27.17
C ASP A 126 3.64 63.24 25.66
#